data_AF-A0A7C6YWW4-F1
#
_entry.id   AF-A0A7C6YWW4-F1
#
_cell.length_a   1.000
_cell.length_b   1.000
_cell.length_c   1.000
_cell.angle_alpha   90.00
_cell.angle_beta   90.00
_cell.angle_gamma   90.00
#
_symmetry.space_group_name_H-M   'P 1'
#
loop_
_entity.id
_entity.type
_entity.pdbx_description
1 polymer ?
#
loop_
_entity_poly.entity_id
_entity_poly.type
_entity_poly.pdbx_seq_one_letter_code
_entity_poly.pdbx_strand_id
1 'polypeptide(L)'
;MQRDKAFLKILREFCGLVTEKMSQFSLGAPEDQLRGPFENFIRSSGAVFDWVVVPIGEARPKNIRGWPDYAIYLDNLLVGYVELKAPGVGAMASRFRGRNWEQFKRFSAIPNILYTDGNEWALYRSGEQIGDIVRLAGCVELDGKRAALLKDAQALRRLLLNFFSWQPIVPANDEGRVSLKDFAVMLAPLCRMLCEEVLEALQDPSSPVEKVAQSLRELLFPDASDEQIADSYAQTVTFALLLGRSEGADPLTLASAQTALVAEHSLLARVLQVLTDSQVRAEINVSLDLLIRVLSAVPPATFGALEDPWLYFYEDFLAAYNPELRKSAGAYYTPIEVVKAQISLVDDLLRNRLGKKLGFADSSVTTLDPAVGTGTYLLGVIEHVLEKVKTAYGEGALPGFATDLASNLYGFEIMVGPYAVSDLRISQSLAAAGAELPAGGIKIHLTNTLENPYAITPDTYLFH
;
A
#
# COMPACT_ATOMS: atom_id res chain seq x y z
N MET A 1 -8.24 -18.86 35.45
CA MET A 1 -9.20 -18.50 36.51
C MET A 1 -9.00 -17.09 37.08
N GLN A 2 -7.82 -16.70 37.58
CA GLN A 2 -7.61 -15.34 38.13
C GLN A 2 -7.72 -14.23 37.08
N ARG A 3 -7.06 -14.41 35.91
CA ARG A 3 -7.21 -13.50 34.76
C ARG A 3 -8.65 -13.40 34.24
N ASP A 4 -9.41 -14.50 34.25
CA ASP A 4 -10.82 -14.50 33.82
C ASP A 4 -11.72 -13.72 34.79
N LYS A 5 -11.45 -13.78 36.10
CA LYS A 5 -12.18 -12.98 37.10
C LYS A 5 -11.84 -11.49 36.98
N ALA A 6 -10.58 -11.16 36.71
CA ALA A 6 -10.16 -9.78 36.45
C ALA A 6 -10.84 -9.23 35.19
N PHE A 7 -10.83 -10.01 34.10
CA PHE A 7 -11.50 -9.64 32.86
C PHE A 7 -13.02 -9.49 33.03
N LEU A 8 -13.67 -10.36 33.81
CA LEU A 8 -15.08 -10.22 34.13
C LEU A 8 -15.39 -8.90 34.83
N LYS A 9 -14.52 -8.42 35.73
CA LYS A 9 -14.71 -7.12 36.39
C LYS A 9 -14.72 -5.98 35.37
N ILE A 10 -13.77 -6.00 34.43
CA ILE A 10 -13.64 -5.03 33.33
C ILE A 10 -14.86 -5.07 32.41
N LEU A 11 -15.29 -6.27 31.99
CA LEU A 11 -16.46 -6.44 31.14
C LEU A 11 -17.75 -5.96 31.82
N ARG A 12 -17.91 -6.21 33.12
CA ARG A 12 -19.06 -5.71 33.87
C ARG A 12 -19.05 -4.20 34.01
N GLU A 13 -17.88 -3.60 34.17
CA GLU A 13 -17.74 -2.15 34.18
C GLU A 13 -18.15 -1.54 32.84
N PHE A 14 -17.70 -2.12 31.71
CA PHE A 14 -18.19 -1.78 30.38
C PHE A 14 -19.73 -1.83 30.29
N CYS A 15 -20.35 -2.95 30.64
CA CYS A 15 -21.81 -3.07 30.58
C CYS A 15 -22.52 -2.04 31.47
N GLY A 16 -21.98 -1.75 32.66
CA GLY A 16 -22.52 -0.74 33.56
C GLY A 16 -22.48 0.67 32.96
N LEU A 17 -21.35 1.06 32.36
CA LEU A 17 -21.18 2.36 31.71
C LEU A 17 -22.07 2.51 30.46
N VAL A 18 -22.25 1.43 29.69
CA VAL A 18 -23.17 1.43 28.54
C VAL A 18 -24.61 1.64 29.01
N THR A 19 -25.09 0.87 29.98
CA THR A 19 -26.44 1.04 30.54
C THR A 19 -26.65 2.45 31.09
N GLU A 20 -25.67 2.99 31.82
CA GLU A 20 -25.73 4.35 32.34
C GLU A 20 -25.92 5.38 31.22
N LYS A 21 -25.10 5.31 30.16
CA LYS A 21 -25.22 6.21 29.01
C LYS A 21 -26.53 6.06 28.25
N MET A 22 -27.00 4.84 28.03
CA MET A 22 -28.27 4.57 27.34
C MET A 22 -29.48 5.04 28.13
N SER A 23 -29.38 5.13 29.46
CA SER A 23 -30.46 5.64 30.31
C SER A 23 -30.62 7.17 30.27
N GLN A 24 -29.68 7.89 29.67
CA GLN A 24 -29.74 9.35 29.54
C GLN A 24 -30.48 9.75 28.26
N PHE A 25 -31.36 10.75 28.34
CA PHE A 25 -31.99 11.35 27.16
C PHE A 25 -30.95 12.17 26.39
N SER A 26 -30.48 11.65 25.27
CA SER A 26 -29.44 12.25 24.42
C SER A 26 -29.89 12.25 22.96
N LEU A 27 -29.55 13.31 22.22
CA LEU A 27 -29.85 13.50 20.78
C LEU A 27 -28.80 12.85 19.84
N GLY A 28 -27.78 12.17 20.38
CA GLY A 28 -26.71 11.52 19.59
C GLY A 28 -27.14 10.19 18.98
N ALA A 29 -26.35 9.65 18.04
CA ALA A 29 -26.63 8.34 17.46
C ALA A 29 -26.49 7.24 18.54
N PRO A 30 -27.30 6.17 18.52
CA PRO A 30 -27.23 5.11 19.54
C PRO A 30 -25.84 4.48 19.69
N GLU A 31 -25.09 4.38 18.59
CA GLU A 31 -23.70 3.90 18.55
C GLU A 31 -22.70 4.80 19.30
N ASP A 32 -22.95 6.12 19.39
CA ASP A 32 -22.07 7.07 20.10
C ASP A 32 -22.04 6.80 21.61
N GLN A 33 -23.09 6.18 22.14
CA GLN A 33 -23.14 5.80 23.55
C GLN A 33 -22.16 4.66 23.87
N LEU A 34 -21.73 3.88 22.88
CA LEU A 34 -20.74 2.80 23.06
C LEU A 34 -19.29 3.31 23.05
N ARG A 35 -18.98 4.41 22.34
CA ARG A 35 -17.61 4.92 22.11
C ARG A 35 -16.77 5.03 23.40
N GLY A 36 -17.21 5.87 24.34
CA GLY A 36 -16.48 6.08 25.61
C GLY A 36 -16.32 4.81 26.46
N PRO A 37 -17.39 4.05 26.74
CA PRO A 37 -17.28 2.76 27.43
C PRO A 37 -16.34 1.77 26.72
N PHE A 38 -16.40 1.71 25.38
CA PHE A 38 -15.58 0.85 24.55
C PHE A 38 -14.09 1.19 24.66
N GLU A 39 -13.72 2.47 24.58
CA GLU A 39 -12.33 2.91 24.73
C GLU A 39 -11.72 2.46 26.07
N ASN A 40 -12.46 2.68 27.16
CA ASN A 40 -12.05 2.24 28.49
C ASN A 40 -11.93 0.72 28.58
N PHE A 41 -12.87 0.00 27.96
CA PHE A 41 -12.89 -1.46 27.93
C PHE A 41 -11.69 -2.05 27.20
N ILE A 42 -11.34 -1.52 26.01
CA ILE A 42 -10.21 -2.00 25.21
C ILE A 42 -8.88 -1.72 25.93
N ARG A 43 -8.67 -0.51 26.45
CA ARG A 43 -7.46 -0.18 27.23
C ARG A 43 -7.30 -1.11 28.44
N SER A 44 -8.37 -1.30 29.20
CA SER A 44 -8.36 -2.18 30.38
C SER A 44 -8.17 -3.65 30.02
N SER A 45 -8.70 -4.08 28.87
CA SER A 45 -8.52 -5.44 28.36
C SER A 45 -7.06 -5.74 28.00
N GLY A 46 -6.35 -4.78 27.41
CA GLY A 46 -4.90 -4.88 27.16
C GLY A 46 -4.10 -5.13 28.45
N ALA A 47 -4.44 -4.41 29.53
CA ALA A 47 -3.77 -4.55 30.82
C ALA A 47 -3.93 -5.96 31.45
N VAL A 48 -4.95 -6.73 31.09
CA VAL A 48 -5.10 -8.14 31.54
C VAL A 48 -4.02 -9.05 30.95
N PHE A 49 -3.45 -8.64 29.82
CA PHE A 49 -2.38 -9.34 29.12
C PHE A 49 -1.00 -8.69 29.34
N ASP A 50 -0.91 -7.70 30.22
CA ASP A 50 0.30 -6.89 30.43
C ASP A 50 0.71 -6.12 29.15
N TRP A 51 -0.27 -5.74 28.31
CA TRP A 51 -0.09 -5.01 27.05
C TRP A 51 -0.63 -3.59 27.12
N VAL A 52 0.05 -2.65 26.46
CA VAL A 52 -0.43 -1.28 26.29
C VAL A 52 -1.23 -1.19 24.99
N VAL A 53 -2.56 -1.30 25.11
CA VAL A 53 -3.48 -1.19 23.99
C VAL A 53 -4.13 0.19 23.96
N VAL A 54 -4.06 0.87 22.82
CA VAL A 54 -4.54 2.23 22.61
C VAL A 54 -5.56 2.23 21.47
N PRO A 55 -6.87 2.42 21.76
CA PRO A 55 -7.85 2.78 20.75
C PRO A 55 -7.70 4.25 20.37
N ILE A 56 -7.60 4.52 19.06
CA ILE A 56 -7.66 5.86 18.47
C ILE A 56 -8.98 5.95 17.73
N GLY A 57 -9.85 6.87 18.18
CA GLY A 57 -11.12 7.12 17.51
C GLY A 57 -10.89 7.92 16.25
N GLU A 58 -11.38 7.39 15.13
CA GLU A 58 -11.23 8.04 13.84
C GLU A 58 -12.29 9.14 13.71
N ALA A 59 -11.86 10.40 13.64
CA ALA A 59 -12.75 11.53 13.51
C ALA A 59 -13.29 11.57 12.07
N ARG A 60 -14.50 11.06 11.84
CA ARG A 60 -15.15 11.07 10.52
C ARG A 60 -15.16 12.50 9.95
N PRO A 61 -14.43 12.80 8.87
CA PRO A 61 -14.67 14.02 8.11
C PRO A 61 -16.12 13.98 7.64
N LYS A 62 -16.81 15.13 7.57
CA LYS A 62 -18.27 15.20 7.37
C LYS A 62 -18.78 14.49 6.10
N ASN A 63 -17.90 14.16 5.16
CA ASN A 63 -18.23 13.63 3.83
C ASN A 63 -17.59 12.27 3.49
N ILE A 64 -16.66 11.72 4.30
CA ILE A 64 -15.99 10.44 4.00
C ILE A 64 -16.75 9.31 4.70
N ARG A 65 -17.30 8.37 3.90
CA ARG A 65 -18.20 7.29 4.38
C ARG A 65 -17.45 6.03 4.83
N GLY A 66 -16.12 6.08 4.86
CA GLY A 66 -15.29 4.91 4.64
C GLY A 66 -14.42 4.38 5.76
N TRP A 67 -14.52 4.89 6.99
CA TRP A 67 -13.57 4.48 8.03
C TRP A 67 -14.21 3.62 9.12
N PRO A 68 -13.50 2.60 9.61
CA PRO A 68 -13.84 1.95 10.85
C PRO A 68 -13.82 2.97 12.00
N ASP A 69 -14.64 2.77 13.01
CA ASP A 69 -14.75 3.71 14.14
C ASP A 69 -13.46 3.88 14.96
N TYR A 70 -12.66 2.82 15.06
CA TYR A 70 -11.42 2.81 15.83
C TYR A 70 -10.30 2.08 15.12
N ALA A 71 -9.12 2.70 15.11
CA ALA A 71 -7.85 2.01 14.94
C ALA A 71 -7.33 1.56 16.31
N ILE A 72 -6.85 0.31 16.42
CA ILE A 72 -6.30 -0.23 17.66
C ILE A 72 -4.79 -0.43 17.49
N TYR A 73 -4.03 0.15 18.41
CA TYR A 73 -2.58 0.02 18.45
C TYR A 73 -2.15 -0.76 19.71
N LEU A 74 -1.17 -1.65 19.55
CA LEU A 74 -0.46 -2.32 20.64
C LEU A 74 1.00 -1.94 20.53
N ASP A 75 1.54 -1.26 21.56
CA ASP A 75 2.93 -0.75 21.57
C ASP A 75 3.29 0.03 20.27
N ASN A 76 2.40 0.93 19.84
CA ASN A 76 2.45 1.72 18.60
C ASN A 76 2.32 0.92 17.28
N LEU A 77 2.09 -0.38 17.33
CA LEU A 77 1.83 -1.21 16.16
C LEU A 77 0.33 -1.33 15.90
N LEU A 78 -0.12 -1.00 14.69
CA LEU A 78 -1.50 -1.24 14.29
C LEU A 78 -1.81 -2.74 14.35
N VAL A 79 -2.76 -3.13 15.20
CA VAL A 79 -3.23 -4.51 15.32
C VAL A 79 -4.50 -4.77 14.54
N GLY A 80 -5.27 -3.74 14.22
CA GLY A 80 -6.51 -3.87 13.46
C GLY A 80 -7.50 -2.77 13.79
N TYR A 81 -8.69 -2.91 13.24
CA TYR A 81 -9.76 -1.92 13.38
C TYR A 81 -10.94 -2.48 14.16
N VAL A 82 -11.75 -1.58 14.71
CA VAL A 82 -13.05 -1.93 15.28
C VAL A 82 -14.13 -1.06 14.69
N GLU A 83 -15.21 -1.70 14.29
CA GLU A 83 -16.44 -1.07 13.84
C GLU A 83 -17.53 -1.27 14.90
N LEU A 84 -18.07 -0.17 15.41
CA LEU A 84 -19.18 -0.21 16.35
C LEU A 84 -20.50 -0.24 15.59
N LYS A 85 -21.48 -0.91 16.19
CA LYS A 85 -22.86 -0.94 15.71
C LYS A 85 -23.80 -0.46 16.80
N ALA A 86 -24.92 0.11 16.39
CA ALA A 86 -26.01 0.39 17.31
C ALA A 86 -26.43 -0.92 18.01
N PRO A 87 -26.64 -0.90 19.34
CA PRO A 87 -27.12 -2.06 20.07
C PRO A 87 -28.34 -2.71 19.40
N GLY A 88 -28.34 -4.05 19.32
CA GLY A 88 -29.42 -4.83 18.70
C GLY A 88 -29.21 -5.13 17.22
N VAL A 89 -28.28 -4.43 16.54
CA VAL A 89 -27.86 -4.76 15.17
C VAL A 89 -27.06 -6.07 15.13
N GLY A 90 -26.30 -6.35 16.20
CA GLY A 90 -25.40 -7.48 16.30
C GLY A 90 -24.09 -7.30 15.53
N ALA A 91 -23.28 -8.36 15.50
CA ALA A 91 -21.95 -8.37 14.86
C ALA A 91 -21.83 -9.38 13.69
N MET A 92 -22.95 -10.00 13.29
CA MET A 92 -22.98 -11.06 12.30
C MET A 92 -23.23 -10.52 10.89
N ALA A 93 -22.31 -10.79 9.96
CA ALA A 93 -22.38 -10.31 8.58
C ALA A 93 -23.70 -10.65 7.88
N SER A 94 -24.23 -11.85 8.13
CA SER A 94 -25.50 -12.33 7.56
C SER A 94 -26.73 -11.53 8.00
N ARG A 95 -26.63 -10.74 9.08
CA ARG A 95 -27.68 -9.85 9.59
C ARG A 95 -27.57 -8.44 9.04
N PHE A 96 -26.43 -8.04 8.49
CA PHE A 96 -26.24 -6.71 7.94
C PHE A 96 -27.09 -6.50 6.68
N ARG A 97 -27.72 -5.32 6.57
CA ARG A 97 -28.58 -4.90 5.46
C ARG A 97 -28.31 -3.43 5.13
N GLY A 98 -28.62 -3.02 3.90
CA GLY A 98 -28.42 -1.64 3.43
C GLY A 98 -27.02 -1.13 3.71
N ARG A 99 -26.92 0.06 4.32
CA ARG A 99 -25.65 0.72 4.66
C ARG A 99 -24.67 -0.16 5.44
N ASN A 100 -25.14 -0.97 6.39
CA ASN A 100 -24.27 -1.84 7.19
C ASN A 100 -23.64 -2.95 6.32
N TRP A 101 -24.35 -3.43 5.30
CA TRP A 101 -23.83 -4.43 4.38
C TRP A 101 -22.81 -3.84 3.41
N GLU A 102 -23.08 -2.65 2.88
CA GLU A 102 -22.14 -1.91 2.03
C GLU A 102 -20.82 -1.63 2.75
N GLN A 103 -20.90 -1.19 4.01
CA GLN A 103 -19.72 -0.94 4.84
C GLN A 103 -18.97 -2.24 5.17
N PHE A 104 -19.67 -3.33 5.49
CA PHE A 104 -19.03 -4.63 5.70
C PHE A 104 -18.29 -5.11 4.44
N LYS A 105 -18.90 -4.96 3.26
CA LYS A 105 -18.24 -5.26 1.98
C LYS A 105 -16.96 -4.45 1.80
N ARG A 106 -16.98 -3.16 2.10
CA ARG A 106 -15.78 -2.32 2.01
C ARG A 106 -14.69 -2.78 2.97
N PHE A 107 -15.04 -3.02 4.23
CA PHE A 107 -14.07 -3.44 5.26
C PHE A 107 -13.64 -4.89 5.13
N SER A 108 -14.19 -5.65 4.18
CA SER A 108 -13.75 -7.01 3.89
C SER A 108 -12.30 -7.07 3.37
N ALA A 109 -11.71 -5.96 2.92
CA ALA A 109 -10.29 -5.90 2.60
C ALA A 109 -9.39 -5.82 3.86
N ILE A 110 -9.94 -5.40 5.01
CA ILE A 110 -9.15 -5.20 6.23
C ILE A 110 -8.75 -6.56 6.81
N PRO A 111 -7.45 -6.81 7.04
CA PRO A 111 -6.96 -8.13 7.40
C PRO A 111 -7.25 -8.53 8.85
N ASN A 112 -7.67 -7.59 9.71
CA ASN A 112 -8.06 -7.85 11.08
C ASN A 112 -9.04 -6.76 11.57
N ILE A 113 -10.33 -7.09 11.66
CA ILE A 113 -11.38 -6.15 12.10
C ILE A 113 -12.35 -6.81 13.07
N LEU A 114 -12.69 -6.10 14.14
CA LEU A 114 -13.67 -6.50 15.13
C LEU A 114 -14.99 -5.74 14.90
N TYR A 115 -16.11 -6.44 14.93
CA TYR A 115 -17.44 -5.83 14.96
C TYR A 115 -18.08 -6.05 16.32
N THR A 116 -18.74 -5.01 16.84
CA THR A 116 -19.49 -5.12 18.09
C THR A 116 -20.65 -4.14 18.18
N ASP A 117 -21.77 -4.60 18.73
CA ASP A 117 -22.87 -3.74 19.18
C ASP A 117 -22.94 -3.63 20.72
N GLY A 118 -21.89 -4.10 21.40
CA GLY A 118 -21.80 -4.24 22.85
C GLY A 118 -22.32 -5.59 23.38
N ASN A 119 -23.34 -6.18 22.76
CA ASN A 119 -23.91 -7.48 23.14
C ASN A 119 -23.26 -8.65 22.38
N GLU A 120 -23.01 -8.46 21.09
CA GLU A 120 -22.37 -9.43 20.20
C GLU A 120 -21.02 -8.92 19.74
N TRP A 121 -20.05 -9.82 19.63
CA TRP A 121 -18.67 -9.55 19.23
C TRP A 121 -18.23 -10.58 18.20
N ALA A 122 -17.72 -10.12 17.07
CA ALA A 122 -17.29 -10.98 15.98
C ALA A 122 -15.99 -10.47 15.37
N LEU A 123 -15.01 -11.37 15.23
CA LEU A 123 -13.74 -11.10 14.58
C LEU A 123 -13.83 -11.53 13.11
N TYR A 124 -13.44 -10.64 12.20
CA TYR A 124 -13.28 -10.96 10.78
C TYR A 124 -11.85 -10.68 10.32
N ARG A 125 -11.39 -11.49 9.37
CA ARG A 125 -10.13 -11.29 8.66
C ARG A 125 -10.40 -11.45 7.18
N SER A 126 -10.14 -10.40 6.42
CA SER A 126 -10.36 -10.40 4.97
C SER A 126 -11.78 -10.83 4.56
N GLY A 127 -12.79 -10.38 5.32
CA GLY A 127 -14.21 -10.71 5.11
C GLY A 127 -14.68 -12.05 5.69
N GLU A 128 -13.77 -12.91 6.15
CA GLU A 128 -14.10 -14.20 6.73
C GLU A 128 -14.23 -14.13 8.25
N GLN A 129 -15.28 -14.77 8.80
CA GLN A 129 -15.47 -14.83 10.24
C GLN A 129 -14.46 -15.78 10.88
N ILE A 130 -13.74 -15.32 11.90
CA ILE A 130 -12.77 -16.11 12.64
C ILE A 130 -13.34 -16.55 13.99
N GLY A 131 -13.50 -17.86 14.15
CA GLY A 131 -14.03 -18.46 15.38
C GLY A 131 -15.52 -18.16 15.61
N ASP A 132 -15.97 -18.39 16.85
CA ASP A 132 -17.36 -18.20 17.24
C ASP A 132 -17.66 -16.75 17.61
N ILE A 133 -18.88 -16.31 17.27
CA ILE A 133 -19.42 -15.03 17.74
C ILE A 133 -19.66 -15.12 19.24
N VAL A 134 -19.14 -14.15 19.99
CA VAL A 134 -19.36 -14.06 21.43
C VAL A 134 -20.56 -13.19 21.69
N ARG A 135 -21.61 -13.77 22.29
CA ARG A 135 -22.81 -13.05 22.73
C ARG A 135 -22.91 -13.04 24.25
N LEU A 136 -23.10 -11.86 24.83
CA LEU A 136 -23.34 -11.71 26.26
C LEU A 136 -24.68 -12.33 26.67
N ALA A 137 -24.76 -12.85 27.89
CA ALA A 137 -25.96 -13.54 28.36
C ALA A 137 -27.16 -12.59 28.59
N GLY A 138 -26.90 -11.35 29.01
CA GLY A 138 -27.90 -10.30 29.17
C GLY A 138 -27.77 -9.19 28.13
N CYS A 139 -28.55 -8.14 28.31
CA CYS A 139 -28.58 -6.96 27.44
C CYS A 139 -27.78 -5.80 28.07
N VAL A 140 -26.74 -5.32 27.38
CA VAL A 140 -25.90 -4.20 27.86
C VAL A 140 -26.65 -2.87 27.98
N GLU A 141 -27.82 -2.75 27.35
CA GLU A 141 -28.65 -1.55 27.44
C GLU A 141 -29.48 -1.51 28.72
N LEU A 142 -29.78 -2.66 29.32
CA LEU A 142 -30.77 -2.79 30.41
C LEU A 142 -30.22 -3.42 31.68
N ASP A 143 -29.35 -4.43 31.56
CA ASP A 143 -28.96 -5.28 32.68
C ASP A 143 -27.74 -4.76 33.47
N GLY A 144 -27.08 -3.71 32.98
CA GLY A 144 -25.87 -3.14 33.58
C GLY A 144 -24.80 -4.19 33.80
N LYS A 145 -24.18 -4.16 34.98
CA LYS A 145 -23.12 -5.11 35.38
C LYS A 145 -23.58 -6.58 35.38
N ARG A 146 -24.89 -6.87 35.33
CA ARG A 146 -25.42 -8.24 35.31
C ARG A 146 -25.50 -8.82 33.90
N ALA A 147 -25.34 -7.99 32.85
CA ALA A 147 -25.36 -8.44 31.46
C ALA A 147 -24.26 -9.47 31.14
N ALA A 148 -23.13 -9.41 31.85
CA ALA A 148 -21.98 -10.27 31.64
C ALA A 148 -21.79 -11.33 32.74
N LEU A 149 -21.67 -12.58 32.30
CA LEU A 149 -21.34 -13.75 33.11
C LEU A 149 -19.88 -14.18 32.90
N LEU A 150 -19.37 -15.05 33.79
CA LEU A 150 -17.99 -15.54 33.73
C LEU A 150 -17.68 -16.26 32.41
N LYS A 151 -18.63 -17.03 31.87
CA LYS A 151 -18.48 -17.70 30.57
C LYS A 151 -18.31 -16.71 29.42
N ASP A 152 -19.04 -15.59 29.46
CA ASP A 152 -18.99 -14.54 28.44
C ASP A 152 -17.64 -13.84 28.49
N ALA A 153 -17.18 -13.51 29.70
CA ALA A 153 -15.85 -12.95 29.95
C ALA A 153 -14.72 -13.87 29.44
N GLN A 154 -14.83 -15.19 29.65
CA GLN A 154 -13.85 -16.16 29.14
C GLN A 154 -13.82 -16.19 27.61
N ALA A 155 -14.99 -16.22 26.97
CA ALA A 155 -15.10 -16.25 25.52
C ALA A 155 -14.57 -14.96 24.89
N LEU A 156 -15.01 -13.79 25.39
CA LEU A 156 -14.58 -12.50 24.86
C LEU A 156 -13.08 -12.25 25.10
N ARG A 157 -12.52 -12.69 26.24
CA ARG A 157 -11.08 -12.60 26.47
C ARG A 157 -10.27 -13.40 25.45
N ARG A 158 -10.73 -14.59 25.05
CA ARG A 158 -10.07 -15.39 24.00
C ARG A 158 -10.15 -14.71 22.65
N LEU A 159 -11.31 -14.13 22.33
CA LEU A 159 -11.52 -13.38 21.09
C LEU A 159 -10.59 -12.16 21.03
N LEU A 160 -10.54 -11.33 22.08
CA LEU A 160 -9.67 -10.15 22.13
C LEU A 160 -8.19 -10.52 22.13
N LEU A 161 -7.80 -11.63 22.76
CA LEU A 161 -6.43 -12.14 22.67
C LEU A 161 -6.06 -12.43 21.20
N ASN A 162 -6.93 -13.12 20.45
CA ASN A 162 -6.72 -13.42 19.03
C ASN A 162 -6.68 -12.14 18.16
N PHE A 163 -7.50 -11.14 18.50
CA PHE A 163 -7.50 -9.85 17.81
C PHE A 163 -6.21 -9.05 18.07
N PHE A 164 -5.79 -8.90 19.33
CA PHE A 164 -4.59 -8.15 19.71
C PHE A 164 -3.29 -8.83 19.27
N SER A 165 -3.26 -10.17 19.19
CA SER A 165 -2.08 -10.91 18.76
C SER A 165 -1.93 -11.03 17.24
N TRP A 166 -2.74 -10.32 16.46
CA TRP A 166 -2.67 -10.40 15.01
C TRP A 166 -1.33 -9.87 14.47
N GLN A 167 -0.81 -10.58 13.47
CA GLN A 167 0.34 -10.20 12.68
C GLN A 167 0.00 -10.47 11.20
N PRO A 168 0.45 -9.61 10.26
CA PRO A 168 0.38 -9.93 8.84
C PRO A 168 1.06 -11.27 8.57
N ILE A 169 0.38 -12.15 7.85
CA ILE A 169 0.91 -13.44 7.43
C ILE A 169 1.51 -13.22 6.05
N VAL A 170 2.83 -13.12 5.94
CA VAL A 170 3.48 -12.98 4.63
C VAL A 170 3.36 -14.31 3.87
N PRO A 171 2.79 -14.33 2.66
CA PRO A 171 2.68 -15.54 1.86
C PRO A 171 4.06 -16.14 1.59
N ALA A 172 4.18 -17.46 1.71
CA ALA A 172 5.40 -18.18 1.42
C ALA A 172 5.14 -19.34 0.45
N ASN A 173 6.14 -19.65 -0.38
CA ASN A 173 6.14 -20.82 -1.25
C ASN A 173 6.43 -22.11 -0.46
N ASP A 174 6.43 -23.25 -1.15
CA ASP A 174 6.66 -24.57 -0.54
C ASP A 174 8.03 -24.70 0.17
N GLU A 175 9.00 -23.84 -0.17
CA GLU A 175 10.33 -23.79 0.42
C GLU A 175 10.42 -22.84 1.64
N GLY A 176 9.31 -22.22 2.04
CA GLY A 176 9.25 -21.25 3.13
C GLY A 176 9.83 -19.88 2.80
N ARG A 177 10.09 -19.58 1.52
CA ARG A 177 10.49 -18.25 1.03
C ARG A 177 9.26 -17.43 0.69
N VAL A 178 9.34 -16.11 0.84
CA VAL A 178 8.22 -15.22 0.51
C VAL A 178 7.79 -15.40 -0.95
N SER A 179 6.51 -15.62 -1.18
CA SER A 179 5.90 -15.67 -2.51
C SER A 179 5.52 -14.26 -2.93
N LEU A 180 6.33 -13.65 -3.81
CA LEU A 180 6.08 -12.29 -4.30
C LEU A 180 4.79 -12.17 -5.10
N LYS A 181 4.42 -13.21 -5.84
CA LYS A 181 3.14 -13.30 -6.54
C LYS A 181 1.95 -13.22 -5.58
N ASP A 182 1.94 -14.07 -4.55
CA ASP A 182 0.84 -14.09 -3.58
C ASP A 182 0.84 -12.83 -2.72
N PHE A 183 2.03 -12.25 -2.49
CA PHE A 183 2.15 -10.95 -1.82
C PHE A 183 1.57 -9.80 -2.67
N ALA A 184 1.77 -9.81 -3.99
CA ALA A 184 1.15 -8.86 -4.90
C ALA A 184 -0.38 -8.95 -4.85
N VAL A 185 -0.92 -10.17 -4.83
CA VAL A 185 -2.36 -10.44 -4.66
C VAL A 185 -2.87 -9.93 -3.30
N MET A 186 -2.06 -10.07 -2.23
CA MET A 186 -2.39 -9.58 -0.89
C MET A 186 -2.43 -8.04 -0.81
N LEU A 187 -1.56 -7.34 -1.54
CA LEU A 187 -1.53 -5.87 -1.53
C LEU A 187 -2.68 -5.25 -2.34
N ALA A 188 -3.14 -5.92 -3.41
CA ALA A 188 -4.13 -5.37 -4.33
C ALA A 188 -5.42 -4.85 -3.64
N PRO A 189 -6.06 -5.59 -2.70
CA PRO A 189 -7.22 -5.08 -1.97
C PRO A 189 -6.94 -3.83 -1.14
N LEU A 190 -5.74 -3.71 -0.55
CA LEU A 190 -5.37 -2.55 0.27
C LEU A 190 -5.11 -1.32 -0.60
N CYS A 191 -4.46 -1.50 -1.75
CA CYS A 191 -4.31 -0.43 -2.74
C CYS A 191 -5.69 0.02 -3.27
N ARG A 192 -6.62 -0.91 -3.49
CA ARG A 192 -7.99 -0.56 -3.92
C ARG A 192 -8.73 0.23 -2.84
N MET A 193 -8.55 -0.13 -1.57
CA MET A 193 -9.12 0.61 -0.45
C MET A 193 -8.59 2.05 -0.40
N LEU A 194 -7.29 2.25 -0.64
CA LEU A 194 -6.70 3.59 -0.76
C LEU A 194 -7.28 4.36 -1.95
N CYS A 195 -7.43 3.71 -3.10
CA CYS A 195 -8.04 4.31 -4.29
C CYS A 195 -9.49 4.78 -4.00
N GLU A 196 -10.28 3.96 -3.31
CA GLU A 196 -11.64 4.32 -2.91
C GLU A 196 -11.67 5.50 -1.90
N GLU A 197 -10.73 5.56 -0.96
CA GLU A 197 -10.61 6.69 -0.03
C GLU A 197 -10.25 7.99 -0.74
N VAL A 198 -9.30 7.93 -1.68
CA VAL A 198 -8.94 9.08 -2.51
C VAL A 198 -10.16 9.53 -3.33
N LEU A 199 -10.82 8.61 -4.04
CA LEU A 199 -11.99 8.92 -4.87
C LEU A 199 -13.12 9.58 -4.08
N GLU A 200 -13.35 9.16 -2.84
CA GLU A 200 -14.30 9.81 -1.94
C GLU A 200 -13.86 11.22 -1.54
N ALA A 201 -12.57 11.41 -1.26
CA ALA A 201 -12.02 12.72 -0.93
C ALA A 201 -12.11 13.71 -2.10
N LEU A 202 -11.98 13.23 -3.35
CA LEU A 202 -12.15 14.07 -4.56
C LEU A 202 -13.58 14.63 -4.70
N GLN A 203 -14.58 14.03 -4.05
CA GLN A 203 -15.96 14.56 -4.06
C GLN A 203 -16.12 15.82 -3.20
N ASP A 204 -15.14 16.17 -2.36
CA ASP A 204 -15.12 17.36 -1.53
C ASP A 204 -14.06 18.37 -2.02
N PRO A 205 -14.46 19.49 -2.65
CA PRO A 205 -13.52 20.50 -3.13
C PRO A 205 -12.64 21.14 -2.04
N SER A 206 -13.00 20.98 -0.77
CA SER A 206 -12.21 21.49 0.37
C SER A 206 -11.14 20.51 0.85
N SER A 207 -11.20 19.25 0.40
CA SER A 207 -10.26 18.18 0.76
C SER A 207 -8.81 18.56 0.40
N PRO A 208 -7.84 18.34 1.31
CA PRO A 208 -6.42 18.38 0.98
C PRO A 208 -6.03 17.38 -0.10
N VAL A 209 -6.66 16.20 -0.14
CA VAL A 209 -6.44 15.18 -1.19
C VAL A 209 -6.84 15.74 -2.55
N GLU A 210 -8.02 16.38 -2.66
CA GLU A 210 -8.49 16.98 -3.91
C GLU A 210 -7.52 18.06 -4.43
N LYS A 211 -6.98 18.91 -3.55
CA LYS A 211 -6.00 19.93 -3.96
C LYS A 211 -4.73 19.34 -4.56
N VAL A 212 -4.23 18.26 -3.96
CA VAL A 212 -3.06 17.52 -4.47
C VAL A 212 -3.40 16.83 -5.78
N ALA A 213 -4.56 16.18 -5.86
CA ALA A 213 -5.06 15.50 -7.05
C ALA A 213 -5.25 16.45 -8.23
N GLN A 214 -5.79 17.64 -8.01
CA GLN A 214 -5.92 18.68 -9.03
C GLN A 214 -4.56 19.06 -9.62
N SER A 215 -3.55 19.20 -8.76
CA SER A 215 -2.21 19.55 -9.22
C SER A 215 -1.57 18.42 -10.02
N LEU A 216 -1.77 17.15 -9.60
CA LEU A 216 -1.34 15.99 -10.38
C LEU A 216 -2.03 15.94 -11.75
N ARG A 217 -3.34 16.22 -11.79
CA ARG A 217 -4.13 16.27 -13.02
C ARG A 217 -3.61 17.34 -13.96
N GLU A 218 -3.40 18.56 -13.48
CA GLU A 218 -2.89 19.67 -14.29
C GLU A 218 -1.49 19.42 -14.86
N LEU A 219 -0.65 18.66 -14.15
CA LEU A 219 0.76 18.49 -14.51
C LEU A 219 1.06 17.24 -15.31
N LEU A 220 0.40 16.13 -15.01
CA LEU A 220 0.74 14.83 -15.58
C LEU A 220 -0.37 14.27 -16.45
N PHE A 221 -1.63 14.55 -16.12
CA PHE A 221 -2.77 13.92 -16.78
C PHE A 221 -3.97 14.87 -16.93
N PRO A 222 -3.88 15.92 -17.80
CA PRO A 222 -4.91 16.96 -17.88
C PRO A 222 -6.31 16.44 -18.21
N ASP A 223 -6.37 15.35 -18.98
CA ASP A 223 -7.61 14.71 -19.42
C ASP A 223 -8.05 13.54 -18.52
N ALA A 224 -7.36 13.29 -17.39
CA ALA A 224 -7.69 12.18 -16.51
C ALA A 224 -8.95 12.44 -15.67
N SER A 225 -9.84 11.45 -15.69
CA SER A 225 -10.99 11.34 -14.79
C SER A 225 -10.57 11.22 -13.32
N ASP A 226 -11.51 11.48 -12.40
CA ASP A 226 -11.31 11.28 -10.95
C ASP A 226 -10.90 9.84 -10.65
N GLU A 227 -11.50 8.86 -11.33
CA GLU A 227 -11.15 7.45 -11.19
C GLU A 227 -9.70 7.16 -11.60
N GLN A 228 -9.23 7.75 -12.70
CA GLN A 228 -7.85 7.58 -13.16
C GLN A 228 -6.85 8.26 -12.22
N ILE A 229 -7.18 9.44 -11.68
CA ILE A 229 -6.33 10.14 -10.72
C ILE A 229 -6.25 9.37 -9.40
N ALA A 230 -7.38 8.91 -8.86
CA ALA A 230 -7.41 8.11 -7.63
C ALA A 230 -6.62 6.80 -7.77
N ASP A 231 -6.76 6.14 -8.92
CA ASP A 231 -6.03 4.92 -9.25
C ASP A 231 -4.51 5.15 -9.31
N SER A 232 -4.08 6.18 -10.06
CA SER A 232 -2.67 6.56 -10.18
C SER A 232 -2.08 6.95 -8.83
N TYR A 233 -2.82 7.73 -8.04
CA TYR A 233 -2.44 8.11 -6.67
C TYR A 233 -2.19 6.87 -5.80
N ALA A 234 -3.16 5.96 -5.74
CA ALA A 234 -3.09 4.81 -4.85
C ALA A 234 -1.95 3.85 -5.23
N GLN A 235 -1.77 3.61 -6.54
CA GLN A 235 -0.64 2.83 -7.03
C GLN A 235 0.69 3.51 -6.67
N THR A 236 0.80 4.82 -6.87
CA THR A 236 2.04 5.57 -6.57
C THR A 236 2.45 5.44 -5.12
N VAL A 237 1.54 5.68 -4.19
CA VAL A 237 1.82 5.55 -2.75
C VAL A 237 2.20 4.12 -2.39
N THR A 238 1.48 3.13 -2.92
CA THR A 238 1.73 1.70 -2.65
C THR A 238 3.12 1.27 -3.14
N PHE A 239 3.47 1.61 -4.38
CA PHE A 239 4.75 1.23 -4.97
C PHE A 239 5.92 2.02 -4.39
N ALA A 240 5.75 3.30 -4.05
CA ALA A 240 6.80 4.06 -3.37
C ALA A 240 7.11 3.51 -1.98
N LEU A 241 6.10 3.10 -1.20
CA LEU A 241 6.31 2.44 0.09
C LEU A 241 7.00 1.08 -0.05
N LEU A 242 6.56 0.29 -1.03
CA LEU A 242 7.15 -1.01 -1.34
C LEU A 242 8.62 -0.88 -1.77
N LEU A 243 8.91 0.12 -2.59
CA LEU A 243 10.26 0.43 -3.04
C LEU A 243 11.14 0.95 -1.90
N GLY A 244 10.64 1.86 -1.08
CA GLY A 244 11.34 2.30 0.12
C GLY A 244 11.68 1.14 1.05
N ARG A 245 10.79 0.15 1.17
CA ARG A 245 11.06 -1.09 1.92
C ARG A 245 12.17 -1.94 1.28
N SER A 246 12.16 -2.07 -0.04
CA SER A 246 13.21 -2.77 -0.81
C SER A 246 14.59 -2.13 -0.60
N GLU A 247 14.64 -0.81 -0.64
CA GLU A 247 15.86 0.00 -0.46
C GLU A 247 16.28 0.17 1.01
N GLY A 248 15.76 -0.68 1.90
CA GLY A 248 16.27 -0.81 3.27
C GLY A 248 15.56 0.05 4.33
N ALA A 249 14.38 0.63 4.04
CA ALA A 249 13.58 1.28 5.08
C ALA A 249 13.10 0.26 6.12
N ASP A 250 13.83 0.15 7.23
CA ASP A 250 13.50 -0.72 8.36
C ASP A 250 13.82 -0.02 9.71
N PRO A 251 12.81 0.36 10.53
CA PRO A 251 11.38 0.16 10.32
C PRO A 251 10.83 0.98 9.14
N LEU A 252 9.82 0.44 8.45
CA LEU A 252 9.12 1.15 7.37
C LEU A 252 8.19 2.21 7.96
N THR A 253 8.43 3.46 7.58
CA THR A 253 7.61 4.64 7.87
C THR A 253 7.61 5.52 6.63
N LEU A 254 6.72 6.51 6.54
CA LEU A 254 6.76 7.49 5.45
C LEU A 254 8.13 8.18 5.34
N ALA A 255 8.70 8.60 6.48
CA ALA A 255 9.98 9.30 6.51
C ALA A 255 11.16 8.40 6.11
N SER A 256 11.20 7.15 6.60
CA SER A 256 12.26 6.22 6.23
C SER A 256 12.14 5.77 4.77
N ALA A 257 10.92 5.56 4.25
CA ALA A 257 10.70 5.27 2.83
C ALA A 257 11.16 6.44 1.95
N GLN A 258 10.75 7.67 2.26
CA GLN A 258 11.20 8.86 1.53
C GLN A 258 12.72 8.98 1.54
N THR A 259 13.35 8.79 2.71
CA THR A 259 14.81 8.87 2.86
C THR A 259 15.55 7.80 2.02
N ALA A 260 15.05 6.56 2.02
CA ALA A 260 15.62 5.47 1.23
C ALA A 260 15.52 5.76 -0.28
N LEU A 261 14.43 6.41 -0.72
CA LEU A 261 14.20 6.73 -2.13
C LEU A 261 15.01 7.93 -2.64
N VAL A 262 15.43 8.87 -1.80
CA VAL A 262 16.04 10.14 -2.27
C VAL A 262 17.30 9.94 -3.13
N ALA A 263 18.10 8.91 -2.85
CA ALA A 263 19.39 8.69 -3.53
C ALA A 263 19.23 8.30 -5.00
N GLU A 264 18.31 7.37 -5.30
CA GLU A 264 18.15 6.77 -6.63
C GLU A 264 16.82 7.15 -7.30
N HIS A 265 15.80 7.51 -6.51
CA HIS A 265 14.41 7.67 -6.93
C HIS A 265 13.81 9.00 -6.47
N SER A 266 14.54 10.10 -6.70
CA SER A 266 14.21 11.43 -6.16
C SER A 266 12.78 11.92 -6.49
N LEU A 267 12.27 11.62 -7.69
CA LEU A 267 10.90 11.94 -8.09
C LEU A 267 9.88 11.17 -7.25
N LEU A 268 10.05 9.85 -7.08
CA LEU A 268 9.14 9.04 -6.26
C LEU A 268 9.19 9.45 -4.79
N ALA A 269 10.37 9.78 -4.27
CA ALA A 269 10.51 10.30 -2.91
C ALA A 269 9.68 11.59 -2.72
N ARG A 270 9.77 12.51 -3.68
CA ARG A 270 9.02 13.78 -3.66
C ARG A 270 7.53 13.58 -3.83
N VAL A 271 7.11 12.73 -4.76
CA VAL A 271 5.70 12.43 -4.97
C VAL A 271 5.11 11.77 -3.73
N LEU A 272 5.81 10.79 -3.13
CA LEU A 272 5.38 10.18 -1.88
C LEU A 272 5.23 11.23 -0.77
N GLN A 273 6.17 12.17 -0.65
CA GLN A 273 6.09 13.27 0.32
C GLN A 273 4.82 14.10 0.15
N VAL A 274 4.51 14.51 -1.08
CA VAL A 274 3.32 15.34 -1.39
C VAL A 274 2.03 14.55 -1.15
N LEU A 275 1.96 13.30 -1.63
CA LEU A 275 0.77 12.45 -1.49
C LEU A 275 0.56 11.95 -0.07
N THR A 276 1.49 12.18 0.86
CA THR A 276 1.34 11.70 2.24
C THR A 276 1.63 12.78 3.29
N ASP A 277 1.52 14.06 2.90
CA ASP A 277 1.60 15.16 3.87
C ASP A 277 0.56 14.99 5.00
N SER A 278 0.87 15.57 6.16
CA SER A 278 0.05 15.51 7.38
C SER A 278 -1.44 15.80 7.16
N GLN A 279 -1.81 16.77 6.32
CA GLN A 279 -3.21 17.10 6.05
C GLN A 279 -3.90 16.04 5.19
N VAL A 280 -3.17 15.53 4.20
CA VAL A 280 -3.64 14.49 3.27
C VAL A 280 -3.76 13.15 4.00
N ARG A 281 -2.75 12.78 4.78
CA ARG A 281 -2.73 11.57 5.60
C ARG A 281 -3.93 11.49 6.54
N ALA A 282 -4.38 12.63 7.06
CA ALA A 282 -5.55 12.66 7.92
C ALA A 282 -6.82 12.16 7.22
N GLU A 283 -6.88 12.09 5.88
CA GLU A 283 -8.02 11.60 5.11
C GLU A 283 -7.85 10.20 4.50
N ILE A 284 -6.64 9.61 4.56
CA ILE A 284 -6.31 8.31 3.96
C ILE A 284 -5.57 7.35 4.92
N ASN A 285 -5.56 7.67 6.22
CA ASN A 285 -4.73 6.98 7.21
C ASN A 285 -5.07 5.49 7.36
N VAL A 286 -6.34 5.10 7.19
CA VAL A 286 -6.77 3.71 7.37
C VAL A 286 -6.06 2.80 6.36
N SER A 287 -6.18 3.09 5.07
CA SER A 287 -5.50 2.29 4.04
C SER A 287 -3.99 2.45 4.10
N LEU A 288 -3.51 3.67 4.36
CA LEU A 288 -2.07 3.96 4.40
C LEU A 288 -1.35 3.22 5.54
N ASP A 289 -1.89 3.24 6.75
CA ASP A 289 -1.30 2.56 7.90
C ASP A 289 -1.36 1.03 7.72
N LEU A 290 -2.42 0.50 7.08
CA LEU A 290 -2.50 -0.92 6.69
C LEU A 290 -1.44 -1.31 5.66
N LEU A 291 -1.26 -0.50 4.61
CA LEU A 291 -0.21 -0.70 3.61
C LEU A 291 1.16 -0.73 4.28
N ILE A 292 1.49 0.27 5.11
CA ILE A 292 2.74 0.31 5.86
C ILE A 292 2.87 -0.94 6.74
N ARG A 293 1.81 -1.34 7.45
CA ARG A 293 1.83 -2.49 8.36
C ARG A 293 2.11 -3.81 7.65
N VAL A 294 1.48 -4.04 6.50
CA VAL A 294 1.65 -5.26 5.71
C VAL A 294 3.00 -5.27 4.99
N LEU A 295 3.42 -4.15 4.41
CA LEU A 295 4.73 -4.01 3.77
C LEU A 295 5.88 -4.20 4.78
N SER A 296 5.73 -3.68 6.00
CA SER A 296 6.70 -3.87 7.09
C SER A 296 6.95 -5.33 7.44
N ALA A 297 5.97 -6.21 7.21
CA ALA A 297 6.11 -7.62 7.54
C ALA A 297 7.07 -8.37 6.61
N VAL A 298 7.32 -7.83 5.40
CA VAL A 298 8.27 -8.41 4.44
C VAL A 298 9.69 -7.94 4.76
N PRO A 299 10.67 -8.83 4.99
CA PRO A 299 12.07 -8.43 5.18
C PRO A 299 12.64 -7.75 3.92
N PRO A 300 13.42 -6.66 4.03
CA PRO A 300 13.99 -5.96 2.87
C PRO A 300 14.82 -6.88 1.96
N ALA A 301 15.58 -7.80 2.55
CA ALA A 301 16.43 -8.76 1.82
C ALA A 301 15.66 -9.68 0.86
N THR A 302 14.33 -9.82 1.03
CA THR A 302 13.47 -10.61 0.14
C THR A 302 13.53 -10.09 -1.31
N PHE A 303 13.67 -8.79 -1.49
CA PHE A 303 13.61 -8.14 -2.80
C PHE A 303 14.94 -8.19 -3.57
N GLY A 304 16.05 -8.60 -2.94
CA GLY A 304 17.36 -8.73 -3.61
C GLY A 304 17.76 -10.17 -3.98
N ALA A 305 16.99 -11.18 -3.55
CA ALA A 305 17.40 -12.59 -3.61
C ALA A 305 16.94 -13.37 -4.87
N LEU A 306 16.19 -12.72 -5.76
CA LEU A 306 15.61 -13.35 -6.96
C LEU A 306 16.25 -12.77 -8.23
N GLU A 307 16.34 -13.56 -9.30
CA GLU A 307 16.56 -13.03 -10.65
C GLU A 307 15.32 -12.22 -11.03
N ASP A 308 15.40 -10.91 -10.79
CA ASP A 308 14.39 -9.90 -11.10
C ASP A 308 12.99 -10.12 -10.49
N PRO A 309 12.86 -9.98 -9.15
CA PRO A 309 11.59 -10.16 -8.45
C PRO A 309 10.47 -9.22 -8.92
N TRP A 310 10.86 -8.08 -9.48
CA TRP A 310 9.97 -7.01 -9.91
C TRP A 310 9.39 -7.25 -11.30
N LEU A 311 10.06 -8.07 -12.11
CA LEU A 311 9.65 -8.42 -13.46
C LEU A 311 8.33 -9.19 -13.52
N TYR A 312 7.79 -9.77 -12.46
CA TYR A 312 6.43 -10.34 -12.53
C TYR A 312 5.49 -9.78 -11.48
N PHE A 313 6.06 -9.13 -10.47
CA PHE A 313 5.31 -8.55 -9.37
C PHE A 313 4.26 -7.55 -9.84
N TYR A 314 4.61 -6.63 -10.74
CA TYR A 314 3.68 -5.60 -11.20
C TYR A 314 2.50 -6.21 -11.99
N GLU A 315 2.75 -7.20 -12.84
CA GLU A 315 1.68 -7.88 -13.58
C GLU A 315 0.77 -8.70 -12.65
N ASP A 316 1.34 -9.46 -11.71
CA ASP A 316 0.57 -10.22 -10.71
C ASP A 316 -0.27 -9.28 -9.84
N PHE A 317 0.31 -8.13 -9.45
CA PHE A 317 -0.41 -7.06 -8.75
C PHE A 317 -1.57 -6.53 -9.59
N LEU A 318 -1.31 -6.10 -10.84
CA LEU A 318 -2.33 -5.52 -11.70
C LEU A 318 -3.43 -6.53 -12.05
N ALA A 319 -3.07 -7.80 -12.17
CA ALA A 319 -4.02 -8.89 -12.36
C ALA A 319 -5.03 -8.99 -11.21
N ALA A 320 -4.59 -8.80 -9.97
CA ALA A 320 -5.44 -8.83 -8.80
C ALA A 320 -6.13 -7.49 -8.51
N TYR A 321 -5.47 -6.38 -8.87
CA TYR A 321 -5.88 -5.01 -8.57
C TYR A 321 -6.88 -4.48 -9.60
N ASN A 322 -6.55 -4.50 -10.89
CA ASN A 322 -7.39 -3.97 -11.96
C ASN A 322 -7.15 -4.73 -13.28
N PRO A 323 -7.85 -5.86 -13.51
CA PRO A 323 -7.69 -6.69 -14.70
C PRO A 323 -7.99 -5.97 -16.02
N GLU A 324 -8.92 -5.01 -16.00
CA GLU A 324 -9.28 -4.24 -17.20
C GLU A 324 -8.19 -3.22 -17.54
N LEU A 325 -7.65 -2.52 -16.54
CA LEU A 325 -6.47 -1.67 -16.73
C LEU A 325 -5.27 -2.47 -17.25
N ARG A 326 -5.04 -3.69 -16.73
CA ARG A 326 -3.98 -4.57 -17.25
C ARG A 326 -4.16 -4.85 -18.75
N LYS A 327 -5.38 -5.13 -19.18
CA LYS A 327 -5.67 -5.39 -20.60
C LYS A 327 -5.53 -4.13 -21.45
N SER A 328 -6.08 -3.00 -21.01
CA SER A 328 -6.10 -1.75 -21.79
C SER A 328 -4.73 -1.07 -21.86
N ALA A 329 -3.96 -1.10 -20.78
CA ALA A 329 -2.58 -0.61 -20.75
C ALA A 329 -1.60 -1.57 -21.43
N GLY A 330 -2.04 -2.78 -21.80
CA GLY A 330 -1.16 -3.78 -22.41
C GLY A 330 -0.01 -4.17 -21.49
N ALA A 331 -0.23 -4.18 -20.16
CA ALA A 331 0.76 -4.51 -19.14
C ALA A 331 1.05 -6.02 -19.13
N TYR A 332 1.62 -6.50 -20.24
CA TYR A 332 2.13 -7.84 -20.47
C TYR A 332 3.62 -7.71 -20.72
N TYR A 333 4.40 -8.62 -20.14
CA TYR A 333 5.83 -8.62 -20.43
C TYR A 333 6.08 -9.07 -21.85
N THR A 334 6.88 -8.27 -22.55
CA THR A 334 7.44 -8.66 -23.84
C THR A 334 8.35 -9.87 -23.62
N PRO A 335 8.15 -10.99 -24.35
CA PRO A 335 9.02 -12.16 -24.22
C PRO A 335 10.49 -11.79 -24.41
N ILE A 336 11.34 -12.25 -23.50
CA ILE A 336 12.76 -11.87 -23.44
C ILE A 336 13.48 -12.25 -24.75
N GLU A 337 13.07 -13.35 -25.38
CA GLU A 337 13.62 -13.81 -26.66
C GLU A 337 13.37 -12.80 -27.79
N VAL A 338 12.20 -12.17 -27.80
CA VAL A 338 11.85 -11.12 -28.78
C VAL A 338 12.71 -9.89 -28.55
N VAL A 339 12.84 -9.49 -27.28
CA VAL A 339 13.66 -8.33 -26.87
C VAL A 339 15.12 -8.54 -27.26
N LYS A 340 15.72 -9.69 -26.89
CA LYS A 340 17.11 -10.04 -27.24
C LYS A 340 17.36 -10.08 -28.75
N ALA A 341 16.40 -10.61 -29.52
CA ALA A 341 16.49 -10.65 -30.98
C ALA A 341 16.50 -9.25 -31.59
N GLN A 342 15.60 -8.37 -31.15
CA GLN A 342 15.51 -6.99 -31.66
C GLN A 342 16.73 -6.16 -31.28
N ILE A 343 17.22 -6.28 -30.03
CA ILE A 343 18.44 -5.59 -29.59
C ILE A 343 19.65 -6.06 -30.39
N SER A 344 19.79 -7.37 -30.60
CA SER A 344 20.89 -7.92 -31.41
C SER A 344 20.86 -7.40 -32.85
N LEU A 345 19.67 -7.26 -33.44
CA LEU A 345 19.49 -6.71 -34.78
C LEU A 345 19.88 -5.22 -34.84
N VAL A 346 19.45 -4.41 -33.86
CA VAL A 346 19.80 -2.99 -33.82
C VAL A 346 21.31 -2.80 -33.60
N ASP A 347 21.93 -3.61 -32.73
CA ASP A 347 23.37 -3.57 -32.52
C ASP A 347 24.17 -3.92 -33.79
N ASP A 348 23.72 -4.92 -34.55
CA ASP A 348 24.31 -5.27 -35.85
C ASP A 348 24.24 -4.08 -36.83
N LEU A 349 23.09 -3.42 -36.91
CA LEU A 349 22.92 -2.24 -37.76
C LEU A 349 23.82 -1.07 -37.32
N LEU A 350 23.91 -0.81 -36.02
CA LEU A 350 24.78 0.23 -35.46
C LEU A 350 26.24 0.00 -35.90
N ARG A 351 26.72 -1.23 -35.77
CA ARG A 351 28.11 -1.61 -36.06
C ARG A 351 28.42 -1.68 -37.55
N ASN A 352 27.58 -2.36 -38.30
CA ASN A 352 27.88 -2.76 -39.67
C ASN A 352 27.31 -1.80 -40.72
N ARG A 353 26.37 -0.93 -40.35
CA ARG A 353 25.73 0.02 -41.29
C ARG A 353 25.89 1.48 -40.88
N LEU A 354 25.92 1.78 -39.59
CA LEU A 354 26.01 3.15 -39.08
C LEU A 354 27.41 3.53 -38.57
N GLY A 355 28.38 2.62 -38.65
CA GLY A 355 29.79 2.87 -38.33
C GLY A 355 30.10 3.02 -36.83
N LYS A 356 29.14 2.69 -35.95
CA LYS A 356 29.29 2.73 -34.49
C LYS A 356 29.88 1.41 -34.02
N LYS A 357 31.21 1.29 -34.04
CA LYS A 357 31.92 0.01 -33.83
C LYS A 357 31.60 -0.67 -32.50
N LEU A 358 31.28 0.12 -31.48
CA LEU A 358 30.91 -0.35 -30.15
C LEU A 358 29.40 -0.63 -30.01
N GLY A 359 28.61 -0.43 -31.06
CA GLY A 359 27.17 -0.67 -31.04
C GLY A 359 26.48 0.24 -30.04
N PHE A 360 25.64 -0.33 -29.17
CA PHE A 360 25.00 0.40 -28.06
C PHE A 360 25.99 0.96 -27.03
N ALA A 361 27.21 0.41 -26.94
CA ALA A 361 28.24 0.88 -26.01
C ALA A 361 29.02 2.09 -26.52
N ASP A 362 28.70 2.59 -27.73
CA ASP A 362 29.32 3.79 -28.29
C ASP A 362 28.72 5.04 -27.62
N SER A 363 29.57 5.91 -27.04
CA SER A 363 29.10 7.10 -26.31
C SER A 363 28.34 8.12 -27.16
N SER A 364 28.39 7.98 -28.49
CA SER A 364 27.61 8.80 -29.43
C SER A 364 26.25 8.22 -29.80
N VAL A 365 25.87 7.08 -29.22
CA VAL A 365 24.57 6.42 -29.43
C VAL A 365 23.67 6.70 -28.24
N THR A 366 22.55 7.38 -28.50
CA THR A 366 21.48 7.58 -27.52
C THR A 366 20.33 6.63 -27.81
N THR A 367 19.86 5.92 -26.78
CA THR A 367 18.75 4.96 -26.87
C THR A 367 17.54 5.51 -26.12
N LEU A 368 16.39 5.53 -26.79
CA LEU A 368 15.11 5.92 -26.21
C LEU A 368 14.12 4.77 -26.34
N ASP A 369 13.53 4.36 -25.22
CA ASP A 369 12.31 3.56 -25.20
C ASP A 369 11.09 4.48 -24.96
N PRO A 370 10.24 4.74 -25.97
CA PRO A 370 9.12 5.66 -25.85
C PRO A 370 7.93 5.12 -25.03
N ALA A 371 7.97 3.84 -24.64
CA ALA A 371 6.94 3.20 -23.83
C ALA A 371 7.60 2.11 -22.98
N VAL A 372 8.43 2.57 -22.05
CA VAL A 372 9.41 1.72 -21.36
C VAL A 372 8.76 0.62 -20.51
N GLY A 373 7.51 0.80 -20.09
CA GLY A 373 6.81 -0.14 -19.25
C GLY A 373 7.59 -0.37 -17.97
N THR A 374 7.91 -1.63 -17.71
CA THR A 374 8.73 -2.05 -16.56
C THR A 374 10.24 -2.08 -16.85
N GLY A 375 10.69 -1.59 -18.00
CA GLY A 375 12.12 -1.46 -18.34
C GLY A 375 12.70 -2.55 -19.22
N THR A 376 11.91 -3.50 -19.72
CA THR A 376 12.42 -4.73 -20.36
C THR A 376 13.40 -4.48 -21.51
N TYR A 377 13.15 -3.53 -22.41
CA TYR A 377 14.06 -3.24 -23.52
C TYR A 377 15.36 -2.58 -23.06
N LEU A 378 15.27 -1.56 -22.19
CA LEU A 378 16.47 -0.87 -21.69
C LEU A 378 17.35 -1.80 -20.85
N LEU A 379 16.74 -2.68 -20.04
CA LEU A 379 17.46 -3.73 -19.32
C LEU A 379 18.14 -4.71 -20.27
N GLY A 380 17.46 -5.13 -21.34
CA GLY A 380 18.07 -5.96 -22.37
C GLY A 380 19.26 -5.28 -23.05
N VAL A 381 19.20 -3.96 -23.27
CA VAL A 381 20.32 -3.19 -23.84
C VAL A 381 21.50 -3.17 -22.87
N ILE A 382 21.24 -2.96 -21.57
CA ILE A 382 22.26 -3.02 -20.52
C ILE A 382 22.91 -4.40 -20.49
N GLU A 383 22.14 -5.48 -20.39
CA GLU A 383 22.64 -6.86 -20.38
C GLU A 383 23.53 -7.13 -21.61
N HIS A 384 23.05 -6.76 -22.79
CA HIS A 384 23.75 -6.96 -24.06
C HIS A 384 25.07 -6.17 -24.13
N VAL A 385 25.08 -4.92 -23.68
CA VAL A 385 26.30 -4.10 -23.62
C VAL A 385 27.30 -4.68 -22.63
N LEU A 386 26.86 -5.00 -21.40
CA LEU A 386 27.73 -5.53 -20.36
C LEU A 386 28.36 -6.87 -20.76
N GLU A 387 27.59 -7.78 -21.37
CA GLU A 387 28.11 -9.07 -21.86
C GLU A 387 29.19 -8.87 -22.94
N LYS A 388 28.96 -7.96 -23.90
CA LYS A 388 29.93 -7.66 -24.95
C LYS A 388 31.18 -6.98 -24.42
N VAL A 389 31.03 -6.01 -23.52
CA VAL A 389 32.15 -5.31 -22.90
C VAL A 389 32.99 -6.29 -22.07
N LYS A 390 32.34 -7.13 -21.24
CA LYS A 390 33.02 -8.16 -20.47
C LYS A 390 33.82 -9.11 -21.37
N THR A 391 33.25 -9.51 -22.50
CA THR A 391 33.90 -10.41 -23.47
C THR A 391 35.06 -9.74 -24.20
N ALA A 392 34.94 -8.47 -24.58
CA ALA A 392 35.93 -7.77 -25.39
C ALA A 392 37.05 -7.10 -24.59
N TYR A 393 36.74 -6.59 -23.39
CA TYR A 393 37.62 -5.74 -22.59
C TYR A 393 37.82 -6.24 -21.15
N GLY A 394 37.10 -7.28 -20.72
CA GLY A 394 37.16 -7.83 -19.37
C GLY A 394 36.28 -7.08 -18.36
N GLU A 395 36.15 -7.64 -17.16
CA GLU A 395 35.25 -7.10 -16.10
C GLU A 395 35.67 -5.70 -15.60
N GLY A 396 36.97 -5.39 -15.60
CA GLY A 396 37.47 -4.10 -15.14
C GLY A 396 37.03 -2.90 -16.01
N ALA A 397 36.51 -3.15 -17.22
CA ALA A 397 36.00 -2.10 -18.09
C ALA A 397 34.51 -1.79 -17.86
N LEU A 398 33.76 -2.67 -17.16
CA LEU A 398 32.31 -2.55 -17.01
C LEU A 398 31.87 -1.21 -16.38
N PRO A 399 32.49 -0.72 -15.28
CA PRO A 399 32.04 0.52 -14.63
C PRO A 399 32.00 1.72 -15.58
N GLY A 400 33.04 1.90 -16.40
CA GLY A 400 33.14 3.02 -17.34
C GLY A 400 32.09 2.94 -18.44
N PHE A 401 31.94 1.78 -19.08
CA PHE A 401 30.93 1.59 -20.12
C PHE A 401 29.50 1.67 -19.57
N ALA A 402 29.25 1.18 -18.35
CA ALA A 402 27.95 1.27 -17.71
C ALA A 402 27.59 2.73 -17.35
N THR A 403 28.57 3.52 -16.90
CA THR A 403 28.42 4.97 -16.64
C THR A 403 28.08 5.74 -17.92
N ASP A 404 28.81 5.48 -19.01
CA ASP A 404 28.54 6.10 -20.32
C ASP A 404 27.16 5.69 -20.86
N LEU A 405 26.78 4.42 -20.69
CA LEU A 405 25.48 3.92 -21.09
C LEU A 405 24.36 4.57 -20.27
N ALA A 406 24.49 4.67 -18.95
CA ALA A 406 23.51 5.32 -18.07
C ALA A 406 23.22 6.77 -18.50
N SER A 407 24.23 7.47 -19.03
CA SER A 407 24.07 8.83 -19.56
C SER A 407 23.33 8.90 -20.89
N ASN A 408 23.18 7.78 -21.60
CA ASN A 408 22.64 7.70 -22.96
C ASN A 408 21.36 6.86 -23.08
N LEU A 409 20.85 6.30 -21.98
CA LEU A 409 19.57 5.61 -21.93
C LEU A 409 18.46 6.57 -21.49
N TYR A 410 17.37 6.55 -22.24
CA TYR A 410 16.16 7.33 -21.98
C TYR A 410 14.94 6.41 -22.06
N GLY A 411 13.95 6.64 -21.21
CA GLY A 411 12.69 5.91 -21.24
C GLY A 411 11.53 6.81 -20.88
N PHE A 412 10.39 6.65 -21.55
CA PHE A 412 9.15 7.36 -21.24
C PHE A 412 8.08 6.36 -20.83
N GLU A 413 7.40 6.65 -19.73
CA GLU A 413 6.29 5.84 -19.23
C GLU A 413 5.14 6.74 -18.78
N ILE A 414 3.91 6.36 -19.08
CA ILE A 414 2.72 7.13 -18.69
C ILE A 414 2.19 6.71 -17.32
N MET A 415 2.40 5.46 -16.92
CA MET A 415 1.90 4.91 -15.67
C MET A 415 2.95 4.95 -14.56
N VAL A 416 2.56 5.43 -13.36
CA VAL A 416 3.50 5.58 -12.24
C VAL A 416 4.06 4.23 -11.74
N GLY A 417 3.23 3.18 -11.75
CA GLY A 417 3.64 1.84 -11.32
C GLY A 417 4.78 1.25 -12.17
N PRO A 418 4.59 1.07 -13.49
CA PRO A 418 5.64 0.62 -14.40
C PRO A 418 6.85 1.56 -14.41
N TYR A 419 6.62 2.88 -14.34
CA TYR A 419 7.68 3.88 -14.22
C TYR A 419 8.59 3.54 -13.02
N ALA A 420 8.02 3.41 -11.82
CA ALA A 420 8.77 3.10 -10.61
C ALA A 420 9.53 1.77 -10.69
N VAL A 421 8.91 0.75 -11.29
CA VAL A 421 9.53 -0.56 -11.49
C VAL A 421 10.69 -0.49 -12.48
N SER A 422 10.53 0.22 -13.59
CA SER A 422 11.60 0.41 -14.57
C SER A 422 12.76 1.20 -13.98
N ASP A 423 12.44 2.25 -13.21
CA ASP A 423 13.40 3.14 -12.60
C ASP A 423 14.32 2.36 -11.63
N LEU A 424 13.71 1.52 -10.79
CA LEU A 424 14.41 0.60 -9.90
C LEU A 424 15.31 -0.39 -10.64
N ARG A 425 14.73 -1.19 -11.54
CA ARG A 425 15.44 -2.31 -12.16
C ARG A 425 16.64 -1.82 -12.97
N ILE A 426 16.47 -0.72 -13.68
CA ILE A 426 17.53 -0.13 -14.50
C ILE A 426 18.64 0.42 -13.60
N SER A 427 18.30 1.15 -12.53
CA SER A 427 19.26 1.70 -11.57
C SER A 427 20.07 0.59 -10.92
N GLN A 428 19.42 -0.47 -10.42
CA GLN A 428 20.08 -1.63 -9.81
C GLN A 428 20.99 -2.37 -10.80
N SER A 429 20.55 -2.57 -12.05
CA SER A 429 21.34 -3.25 -13.07
C SER A 429 22.63 -2.49 -13.39
N LEU A 430 22.54 -1.16 -13.51
CA LEU A 430 23.70 -0.29 -13.75
C LEU A 430 24.62 -0.22 -12.52
N ALA A 431 24.06 -0.07 -11.32
CA ALA A 431 24.81 -0.03 -10.07
C ALA A 431 25.57 -1.34 -9.81
N ALA A 432 24.95 -2.50 -10.11
CA ALA A 432 25.59 -3.81 -10.02
C ALA A 432 26.81 -3.95 -10.96
N ALA A 433 26.82 -3.21 -12.08
CA ALA A 433 27.97 -3.12 -12.98
C ALA A 433 29.02 -2.07 -12.54
N GLY A 434 28.79 -1.38 -11.43
CA GLY A 434 29.66 -0.33 -10.90
C GLY A 434 29.51 1.04 -11.59
N ALA A 435 28.37 1.29 -12.24
CA ALA A 435 28.13 2.57 -12.90
C ALA A 435 28.02 3.73 -11.90
N GLU A 436 28.55 4.89 -12.28
CA GLU A 436 28.16 6.17 -11.68
C GLU A 436 26.90 6.67 -12.39
N LEU A 437 25.77 6.77 -11.68
CA LEU A 437 24.51 7.24 -12.26
C LEU A 437 24.55 8.77 -12.51
N PRO A 438 23.85 9.27 -13.54
CA PRO A 438 23.76 10.70 -13.81
C PRO A 438 23.22 11.50 -12.61
N ALA A 439 23.61 12.77 -12.52
CA ALA A 439 23.05 13.68 -11.52
C ALA A 439 21.53 13.80 -11.71
N GLY A 440 20.77 13.39 -10.70
CA GLY A 440 19.29 13.33 -10.74
C GLY A 440 18.71 11.94 -11.01
N GLY A 441 19.55 10.91 -11.18
CA GLY A 441 19.12 9.53 -11.45
C GLY A 441 19.17 9.19 -12.93
N ILE A 442 18.66 8.01 -13.27
CA ILE A 442 18.52 7.57 -14.67
C ILE A 442 17.44 8.39 -15.39
N LYS A 443 17.52 8.46 -16.73
CA LYS A 443 16.66 9.34 -17.54
C LYS A 443 15.38 8.64 -17.96
N ILE A 444 14.69 8.06 -16.98
CA ILE A 444 13.34 7.55 -17.14
C ILE A 444 12.38 8.65 -16.71
N HIS A 445 11.39 8.95 -17.56
CA HIS A 445 10.47 10.06 -17.34
C HIS A 445 9.03 9.56 -17.29
N LEU A 446 8.30 10.00 -16.28
CA LEU A 446 6.86 9.84 -16.19
C LEU A 446 6.20 10.90 -17.10
N THR A 447 5.85 10.53 -18.32
CA THR A 447 5.29 11.43 -19.32
C THR A 447 4.55 10.66 -20.41
N ASN A 448 3.65 11.35 -21.11
CA ASN A 448 3.02 10.83 -22.31
C ASN A 448 3.84 11.21 -23.54
N THR A 449 4.47 10.21 -24.18
CA THR A 449 5.31 10.40 -25.38
C THR A 449 4.59 11.06 -26.57
N LEU A 450 3.25 11.06 -26.59
CA LEU A 450 2.45 11.68 -27.64
C LEU A 450 2.10 13.15 -27.35
N GLU A 451 2.44 13.68 -26.16
CA GLU A 451 2.20 15.08 -25.83
C GLU A 451 3.06 16.03 -26.66
N ASN A 452 2.59 17.28 -26.79
CA ASN A 452 3.30 18.29 -27.55
C ASN A 452 4.60 18.68 -26.84
N PRO A 453 5.79 18.42 -27.43
CA PRO A 453 7.08 18.72 -26.80
C PRO A 453 7.35 20.23 -26.65
N TYR A 454 6.49 21.08 -27.22
CA TYR A 454 6.56 22.53 -27.12
C TYR A 454 5.47 23.13 -26.21
N ALA A 455 4.68 22.29 -25.53
CA ALA A 455 3.71 22.77 -24.56
C ALA A 455 4.45 23.45 -23.39
N ILE A 456 3.99 24.64 -23.00
CA ILE A 456 4.54 25.34 -21.85
C ILE A 456 3.88 24.72 -20.61
N THR A 457 4.64 23.94 -19.85
CA THR A 457 4.20 23.43 -18.56
C THR A 457 4.06 24.60 -17.58
N PRO A 458 2.93 24.74 -16.86
CA PRO A 458 2.80 25.78 -15.86
C PRO A 458 3.84 25.58 -14.73
N ASP A 459 4.57 26.65 -14.40
CA ASP A 459 5.46 26.70 -13.23
C ASP A 459 4.64 26.37 -11.97
N THR A 460 4.86 25.19 -11.41
CA THR A 460 4.20 24.75 -10.18
C THR A 460 5.22 24.14 -9.23
N TYR A 461 5.12 24.58 -7.98
CA TYR A 461 6.09 24.34 -6.90
C TYR A 461 6.16 22.88 -6.40
N LEU A 462 5.44 21.94 -7.01
CA LEU A 462 5.34 20.56 -6.51
C LEU A 462 6.59 19.72 -6.83
N PHE A 463 7.22 19.99 -7.97
CA PHE A 463 8.37 19.25 -8.49
C PHE A 463 9.71 20.01 -8.41
N HIS A 464 9.76 21.14 -7.69
CA HIS A 464 10.98 21.90 -7.41
C HIS A 464 11.44 21.81 -5.95
#